data_AF-A0A2P6RML4-F1
#
_entry.id   AF-A0A2P6RML4-F1
#
_cell.length_a   1.000
_cell.length_b   1.000
_cell.length_c   1.000
_cell.angle_alpha   90.00
_cell.angle_beta   90.00
_cell.angle_gamma   90.00
#
_symmetry.space_group_name_H-M   'P 1'
#
loop_
_entity.id
_entity.type
_entity.pdbx_description
1 polymer ?
#
loop_
_entity_poly.entity_id
_entity_poly.type
_entity_poly.pdbx_seq_one_letter_code
_entity_poly.pdbx_strand_id
1 'polypeptide(L)'
;MKLCPTMLIVDFFGTESLPIAEEFGISKYVYIASNAWFLSLMVYSPTLDEEVKGEFVDEKEPLKIPGCRSVHPQIDIVDGMQDRTSQQYNEHLGIARRLLLQVME
;
A
#
# COMPACT_ATOMS: atom_id res chain seq x y z
N MET A 1 13.15 32.94 -14.42
CA MET A 1 13.60 31.54 -14.43
C MET A 1 12.38 30.66 -14.20
N LYS A 2 12.18 29.62 -15.02
CA LYS A 2 11.11 28.63 -14.78
C LYS A 2 11.64 27.69 -13.69
N LEU A 3 11.04 27.73 -12.50
CA LEU A 3 11.40 26.80 -11.43
C LEU A 3 10.72 25.47 -11.75
N CYS A 4 11.49 24.47 -12.16
CA CYS A 4 11.02 23.10 -12.24
C CYS A 4 11.32 22.41 -10.90
N PRO A 5 10.34 21.76 -10.26
CA PRO A 5 10.59 20.98 -9.05
C PRO A 5 11.62 19.87 -9.34
N THR A 6 12.51 19.59 -8.38
CA THR A 6 13.51 18.52 -8.51
C THR A 6 12.99 17.17 -8.03
N MET A 7 11.97 17.18 -7.16
CA MET A 7 11.32 15.97 -6.64
C MET A 7 9.86 16.20 -6.28
N LEU A 8 9.06 15.14 -6.35
CA LEU A 8 7.72 15.03 -5.80
C LEU A 8 7.76 14.03 -4.65
N ILE A 9 7.37 14.47 -3.45
CA ILE A 9 7.18 13.60 -2.28
C ILE A 9 5.70 13.67 -1.93
N VAL A 10 5.04 12.51 -1.93
CA VAL A 10 3.63 12.40 -1.53
C VAL A 10 3.47 11.54 -0.29
N ASP A 11 2.36 11.68 0.41
CA ASP A 11 1.98 10.73 1.44
C ASP A 11 1.47 9.40 0.83
N PHE A 12 1.09 8.48 1.71
CA PHE A 12 0.51 7.19 1.34
C PHE A 12 -0.71 7.29 0.40
N PHE A 13 -1.55 8.32 0.55
CA PHE A 13 -2.77 8.50 -0.24
C PHE A 13 -2.49 9.22 -1.57
N GLY A 14 -1.40 9.97 -1.68
CA GLY A 14 -1.03 10.74 -2.88
C GLY A 14 -0.38 9.94 -4.02
N THR A 15 -0.35 8.60 -3.95
CA THR A 15 0.32 7.74 -4.94
C THR A 15 -0.24 7.89 -6.37
N GLU A 16 -1.47 8.36 -6.55
CA GLU A 16 -2.07 8.66 -7.86
C GLU A 16 -1.34 9.79 -8.63
N SER A 17 -0.55 10.62 -7.94
CA SER A 17 0.20 11.71 -8.58
C SER A 17 1.60 11.30 -9.05
N LEU A 18 2.06 10.09 -8.74
CA LEU A 18 3.37 9.58 -9.15
C LEU A 18 3.58 9.56 -10.67
N PRO A 19 2.58 9.20 -11.51
CA PRO A 19 2.72 9.27 -12.97
C PRO A 19 2.99 10.69 -13.49
N ILE A 20 2.47 11.72 -12.80
CA ILE A 20 2.73 13.12 -13.19
C ILE A 20 4.22 13.42 -13.03
N ALA A 21 4.86 13.01 -11.93
CA ALA A 21 6.30 13.23 -11.78
C ALA A 21 7.10 12.55 -12.89
N GLU A 22 6.68 11.36 -13.33
CA GLU A 22 7.31 10.64 -14.43
C GLU A 22 7.17 11.36 -15.78
N GLU A 23 5.99 11.90 -16.10
CA GLU A 23 5.75 12.72 -17.31
C GLU A 23 6.67 13.95 -17.38
N PHE A 24 7.00 14.54 -16.23
CA PHE A 24 7.87 15.72 -16.13
C PHE A 24 9.34 15.38 -15.89
N GLY A 25 9.72 14.09 -15.81
CA GLY A 25 11.09 13.66 -15.52
C GLY A 25 11.59 14.05 -14.12
N ILE A 26 10.67 14.16 -13.16
CA ILE A 26 10.93 14.54 -11.76
C ILE A 26 11.07 13.26 -10.91
N SER A 27 12.03 13.23 -9.99
CA SER A 27 12.14 12.11 -9.05
C SER A 27 10.90 12.01 -8.16
N LYS A 28 10.38 10.80 -7.96
CA LYS A 28 9.12 10.53 -7.25
C LYS A 28 9.38 9.70 -6.00
N TYR A 29 8.75 10.05 -4.88
CA TYR A 29 8.92 9.36 -3.59
C TYR A 29 7.60 9.33 -2.82
N VAL A 30 7.42 8.28 -2.02
CA VAL A 30 6.31 8.18 -1.07
C VAL A 30 6.84 8.23 0.35
N TYR A 31 6.34 9.18 1.14
CA TYR A 31 6.59 9.28 2.57
C TYR A 31 5.51 8.52 3.34
N ILE A 32 5.91 7.40 3.94
CA ILE A 32 5.04 6.58 4.79
C ILE A 32 5.19 7.05 6.23
N ALA A 33 4.22 7.83 6.71
CA ALA A 33 4.16 8.33 8.07
C ALA A 33 3.70 7.27 9.09
N SER A 34 4.18 6.03 8.93
CA SER A 34 3.90 4.87 9.79
C SER A 34 5.18 4.04 9.95
N ASN A 35 5.07 2.86 10.54
CA ASN A 35 6.22 1.98 10.76
C ASN A 35 6.50 1.05 9.56
N ALA A 36 7.68 0.43 9.56
CA ALA A 36 8.11 -0.48 8.50
C ALA A 36 7.23 -1.75 8.38
N TRP A 37 6.63 -2.20 9.47
CA TRP A 37 5.74 -3.36 9.46
C TRP A 37 4.42 -3.05 8.73
N PHE A 38 3.85 -1.87 8.94
CA PHE A 38 2.71 -1.37 8.17
C PHE A 38 3.06 -1.28 6.67
N LEU A 39 4.22 -0.71 6.32
CA LEU A 39 4.66 -0.67 4.92
C LEU A 39 4.79 -2.07 4.33
N SER A 40 5.32 -3.04 5.10
CA SER A 40 5.46 -4.43 4.66
C SER A 40 4.09 -5.09 4.41
N LEU A 41 3.10 -4.84 5.28
CA LEU A 41 1.72 -5.25 5.03
C LEU A 41 1.20 -4.63 3.74
N MET A 42 1.32 -3.30 3.59
CA MET A 42 0.80 -2.59 2.41
C MET A 42 1.39 -3.09 1.08
N VAL A 43 2.70 -3.35 1.04
CA VAL A 43 3.37 -3.86 -0.16
C VAL A 43 2.95 -5.30 -0.46
N TYR A 44 2.64 -6.10 0.57
CA TYR A 44 2.23 -7.50 0.44
C TYR A 44 0.71 -7.70 0.30
N SER A 45 -0.11 -6.67 0.55
CA SER A 45 -1.56 -6.71 0.41
C SER A 45 -2.05 -7.19 -0.97
N PRO A 46 -1.42 -6.86 -2.11
CA PRO A 46 -1.84 -7.40 -3.40
C PRO A 46 -1.68 -8.92 -3.49
N THR A 47 -0.64 -9.49 -2.87
CA THR A 47 -0.47 -10.95 -2.79
C THR A 47 -1.52 -11.58 -1.88
N LEU A 48 -1.79 -10.96 -0.72
CA LEU A 48 -2.85 -11.43 0.19
C LEU A 48 -4.24 -11.39 -0.46
N ASP A 49 -4.53 -10.38 -1.29
CA ASP A 49 -5.77 -10.28 -2.06
C ASP A 49 -5.99 -11.48 -2.99
N GLU A 50 -4.91 -11.97 -3.62
CA GLU A 50 -4.94 -13.13 -4.51
C GLU A 50 -5.02 -14.47 -3.76
N GLU A 51 -4.29 -14.60 -2.65
CA GLU A 51 -4.17 -15.86 -1.89
C GLU A 51 -5.36 -16.14 -0.98
N VAL A 52 -5.92 -15.09 -0.35
CA VAL A 52 -7.03 -15.22 0.60
C VAL A 52 -8.37 -15.13 -0.13
N LYS A 53 -9.27 -16.07 0.15
CA LYS A 53 -10.63 -16.10 -0.41
C LYS A 53 -11.64 -15.63 0.63
N GLY A 54 -12.48 -14.66 0.29
CA GLY A 54 -13.43 -14.08 1.24
C GLY A 54 -12.79 -12.99 2.11
N GLU A 55 -13.41 -12.64 3.24
CA GLU A 55 -12.95 -11.52 4.05
C GLU A 55 -11.72 -11.86 4.91
N PHE A 56 -10.78 -10.92 5.01
CA PHE A 56 -9.59 -11.12 5.87
C PHE A 56 -9.95 -11.28 7.33
N VAL A 57 -11.00 -10.59 7.80
CA VAL A 57 -11.46 -10.63 9.20
C VAL A 57 -12.02 -12.00 9.61
N ASP A 58 -12.44 -12.81 8.63
CA ASP A 58 -12.98 -14.15 8.85
C ASP A 58 -11.88 -15.22 8.91
N GLU A 59 -10.64 -14.86 8.56
CA GLU A 59 -9.51 -15.78 8.62
C GLU A 59 -9.20 -16.17 10.08
N LYS A 60 -9.03 -17.48 10.29
CA LYS A 60 -8.72 -18.05 11.61
C LYS A 60 -7.23 -18.05 11.89
N GLU A 61 -6.44 -18.26 10.83
CA GLU A 61 -4.99 -18.29 10.92
C GLU A 61 -4.42 -16.90 10.65
N PRO A 62 -3.34 -16.49 11.33
CA PRO A 62 -2.70 -15.20 11.07
C PRO A 62 -2.14 -15.10 9.65
N LEU A 63 -2.39 -13.97 8.99
CA LEU A 63 -1.87 -13.70 7.64
C LEU A 63 -0.35 -13.52 7.72
N LYS A 64 0.38 -14.30 6.93
CA LYS A 64 1.85 -14.29 6.95
C LYS A 64 2.37 -13.22 5.99
N ILE A 65 3.30 -12.42 6.48
CA ILE A 65 4.10 -11.51 5.66
C ILE A 65 5.54 -12.02 5.70
N PRO A 66 6.18 -12.32 4.55
CA PRO A 66 7.55 -12.83 4.52
C PRO A 66 8.52 -11.93 5.32
N GLY A 67 9.27 -12.54 6.24
CA GLY A 67 10.26 -11.83 7.06
C GLY A 67 9.69 -10.91 8.15
N CYS A 68 8.37 -10.88 8.34
CA CYS A 68 7.70 -10.00 9.30
C CYS A 68 6.84 -10.78 10.31
N ARG A 69 6.44 -10.11 11.39
CA ARG A 69 5.37 -10.60 12.28
C ARG A 69 4.07 -10.77 11.48
N SER A 70 3.36 -11.88 11.69
CA SER A 70 2.05 -12.10 11.07
C SER A 70 0.99 -11.10 11.52
N VAL A 71 0.01 -10.84 10.65
CA VAL A 71 -1.16 -10.00 10.94
C VAL A 71 -2.26 -10.88 11.51
N HIS A 72 -2.68 -10.60 12.75
CA HIS A 72 -3.83 -11.28 13.35
C HIS A 72 -5.13 -10.57 12.93
N PRO A 73 -6.05 -11.26 12.24
CA PRO A 73 -7.26 -10.64 11.70
C PRO A 73 -8.09 -9.81 12.69
N GLN A 74 -8.14 -10.24 13.96
CA GLN A 74 -8.97 -9.63 14.99
C GLN A 74 -8.33 -8.43 15.70
N ILE A 75 -7.02 -8.22 15.54
CA ILE A 75 -6.25 -7.24 16.32
C ILE A 75 -5.50 -6.26 15.42
N ASP A 76 -4.95 -6.76 14.32
CA ASP A 76 -3.95 -6.08 13.51
C ASP A 76 -4.49 -5.61 12.14
N ILE A 77 -5.71 -6.00 11.74
CA ILE A 77 -6.29 -5.61 10.45
C ILE A 77 -6.49 -4.09 10.40
N VAL A 78 -5.94 -3.48 9.37
CA VAL A 78 -6.10 -2.06 9.10
C VAL A 78 -7.48 -1.79 8.51
N ASP A 79 -8.03 -0.60 8.76
CA ASP A 79 -9.40 -0.23 8.35
C ASP A 79 -9.68 -0.49 6.88
N GLY A 80 -8.70 -0.20 6.01
CA GLY A 80 -8.82 -0.44 4.57
C GLY A 80 -8.88 -1.91 4.15
N MET A 81 -8.76 -2.87 5.07
CA MET A 81 -8.82 -4.31 4.82
C MET A 81 -9.96 -5.01 5.59
N GLN A 82 -10.85 -4.27 6.27
CA GLN A 82 -11.93 -4.86 7.06
C GLN A 82 -13.12 -5.38 6.22
N ASP A 83 -13.39 -4.76 5.07
CA ASP A 83 -14.48 -5.13 4.15
C ASP A 83 -13.99 -5.04 2.71
N ARG A 84 -13.73 -6.19 2.09
CA ARG A 84 -13.21 -6.31 0.72
C ARG A 84 -14.22 -5.91 -0.36
N THR A 85 -15.48 -5.73 -0.01
CA THR A 85 -16.52 -5.24 -0.94
C THR A 85 -16.62 -3.72 -0.96
N SER A 86 -16.00 -3.05 0.01
CA SER A 86 -16.07 -1.60 0.17
C SER A 86 -15.25 -0.82 -0.87
N GLN A 87 -15.64 0.44 -1.11
CA GLN A 87 -14.82 1.37 -1.90
C GLN A 87 -13.45 1.60 -1.24
N GLN A 88 -13.41 1.67 0.08
CA GLN A 88 -12.18 1.89 0.84
C GLN A 88 -11.16 0.79 0.57
N TYR A 89 -11.60 -0.48 0.49
CA TYR A 89 -10.72 -1.59 0.12
C TYR A 89 -10.14 -1.45 -1.28
N ASN A 90 -10.98 -1.09 -2.25
CA ASN A 90 -10.53 -0.91 -3.63
C ASN A 90 -9.47 0.20 -3.75
N GLU A 91 -9.67 1.33 -3.05
CA GLU A 91 -8.70 2.42 -2.99
C GLU A 91 -7.40 1.98 -2.30
N HIS A 92 -7.53 1.29 -1.16
CA HIS A 92 -6.41 0.76 -0.40
C HIS A 92 -5.55 -0.22 -1.20
N LEU A 93 -6.19 -1.15 -1.93
CA LEU A 93 -5.54 -2.10 -2.81
C LEU A 93 -4.89 -1.41 -4.02
N GLY A 94 -5.51 -0.35 -4.56
CA GLY A 94 -4.92 0.48 -5.60
C GLY A 94 -3.62 1.14 -5.16
N ILE A 95 -3.62 1.74 -3.95
CA ILE A 95 -2.41 2.32 -3.33
C ILE A 95 -1.36 1.23 -3.11
N ALA A 96 -1.75 0.08 -2.55
CA ALA A 96 -0.87 -1.07 -2.31
C ALA A 96 -0.14 -1.52 -3.58
N ARG A 97 -0.87 -1.66 -4.70
CA ARG A 97 -0.30 -2.04 -6.00
C ARG A 97 0.71 -1.00 -6.51
N ARG A 98 0.45 0.30 -6.34
CA ARG A 98 1.40 1.36 -6.70
C ARG A 98 2.65 1.36 -5.81
N LEU A 99 2.49 1.11 -4.51
CA LEU A 99 3.63 0.97 -3.60
C LEU A 99 4.49 -0.24 -3.97
N LEU A 100 3.88 -1.36 -4.35
CA LEU A 100 4.60 -2.53 -4.84
C LEU A 100 5.44 -2.21 -6.08
N LEU A 101 4.91 -1.43 -7.03
CA LEU A 101 5.69 -0.97 -8.18
C LEU A 101 6.91 -0.12 -7.77
N GLN A 102 6.77 0.76 -6.77
CA GLN A 102 7.86 1.60 -6.29
C GLN A 102 8.99 0.84 -5.59
N VAL A 103 8.76 -0.36 -5.07
CA VAL A 103 9.81 -1.19 -4.44
C VAL A 103 10.47 -2.17 -5.41
N MET A 104 9.88 -2.36 -6.60
CA MET A 104 10.44 -3.22 -7.65
C MET A 104 11.32 -2.45 -8.65
N GLU A 105 11.21 -1.12 -8.68
CA GLU A 105 12.08 -0.18 -9.41
C GLU A 105 13.45 -0.01 -8.71
#